data_AF-A0A7W5VY65-F1
#
_entry.id   AF-A0A7W5VY65-F1
#
_cell.length_a   1.000
_cell.length_b   1.000
_cell.length_c   1.000
_cell.angle_alpha   90.00
_cell.angle_beta   90.00
_cell.angle_gamma   90.00
#
_symmetry.space_group_name_H-M   'P 1'
#
loop_
_entity.id
_entity.type
_entity.pdbx_description
1 polymer ?
#
loop_
_entity_poly.entity_id
_entity_poly.type
_entity_poly.pdbx_seq_one_letter_code
_entity_poly.pdbx_strand_id
1 'polypeptide(L)'
;MARNVISTPNAYFWSTPIILALAIFLFVSAAPGVIRDFQISQNPLVLENGDVQNGRCTTRKAIFTDCEARLVYNYGGRDYDTEVEVMFVDFHTGDYETGLVISADHPELATMSLGLDMLWNRIITLTVFVILLGGMSLGMIFLGIRIWRVKGQLRRPAMLTPVPVEVTAFDRKRGVLSITYNDKIAADKTGRSAYTRMKNGEEPLIVGEAKGKAIGLAVRHGNTALPVLLDDRLQRVELTNDERAAALASLASQQEGDRNATVLVEEPKKAVSIWKRLQIFFGVLLLIVVGVVGFWLWYVTSSTTQFQSPGMDINNLMPAPLNEWGCQQLKKRFDQDRAPFGCVADDYTSWK
;
A
#
# COMPACT_ATOMS: atom_id res chain seq x y z
N MET A 1 18.88 32.82 1.34
CA MET A 1 17.46 32.43 1.08
C MET A 1 16.66 32.57 2.36
N ALA A 2 15.40 33.02 2.29
CA ALA A 2 14.56 33.13 3.48
C ALA A 2 14.36 31.76 4.17
N ARG A 3 14.12 31.77 5.49
CA ARG A 3 13.90 30.53 6.26
C ARG A 3 12.53 29.94 5.95
N ASN A 4 12.42 28.61 6.01
CA ASN A 4 11.16 27.84 5.88
C ASN A 4 10.44 27.94 4.52
N VAL A 5 11.17 28.29 3.46
CA VAL A 5 10.68 28.33 2.08
C VAL A 5 10.43 26.95 1.45
N ILE A 6 10.76 25.86 2.14
CA ILE A 6 10.26 24.53 1.81
C ILE A 6 9.63 23.97 3.07
N SER A 7 8.40 23.49 2.94
CA SER A 7 7.64 22.90 4.04
C SER A 7 7.61 21.38 3.91
N THR A 8 7.50 20.71 5.05
CA THR A 8 7.16 19.29 5.14
C THR A 8 5.67 19.21 5.46
N PRO A 9 4.86 18.46 4.69
CA PRO A 9 3.46 18.25 5.04
C PRO A 9 3.35 17.71 6.46
N ASN A 10 2.44 18.26 7.27
CA ASN A 10 2.27 17.82 8.67
C ASN A 10 1.97 16.32 8.79
N ALA A 11 1.29 15.76 7.79
CA ALA A 11 0.98 14.33 7.73
C ALA A 11 2.25 13.47 7.87
N TYR A 12 3.35 13.84 7.21
CA TYR A 12 4.59 13.04 7.22
C TYR A 12 5.14 12.78 8.63
N PHE A 13 5.02 13.75 9.54
CA PHE A 13 5.57 13.60 10.90
C PHE A 13 4.80 12.58 11.74
N TRP A 14 3.49 12.50 11.57
CA TRP A 14 2.64 11.63 12.39
C TRP A 14 2.32 10.33 11.67
N SER A 15 1.98 10.36 10.39
CA SER A 15 1.60 9.16 9.63
C SER A 15 2.76 8.19 9.47
N THR A 16 3.98 8.68 9.23
CA THR A 16 5.15 7.81 9.01
C THR A 16 5.46 6.90 10.20
N PRO A 17 5.67 7.41 11.44
CA PRO A 17 5.94 6.52 12.57
C PRO A 17 4.75 5.62 12.89
N ILE A 18 3.51 6.08 12.71
CA ILE A 18 2.32 5.26 12.94
C ILE A 18 2.24 4.09 11.94
N ILE A 19 2.41 4.35 10.65
CA ILE A 19 2.37 3.30 9.62
C ILE A 19 3.54 2.32 9.80
N LEU A 20 4.72 2.82 10.15
CA LEU A 20 5.87 1.96 10.43
C LEU A 20 5.64 1.09 11.67
N ALA A 21 5.12 1.66 12.76
CA ALA A 21 4.77 0.91 13.96
C ALA A 21 3.71 -0.15 13.68
N LEU A 22 2.70 0.17 12.86
CA LEU A 22 1.69 -0.79 12.44
C LEU A 22 2.29 -1.93 11.60
N ALA A 23 3.20 -1.63 10.67
CA ALA A 23 3.88 -2.64 9.88
C ALA A 23 4.74 -3.58 10.74
N ILE A 24 5.47 -3.02 11.71
CA ILE A 24 6.29 -3.78 12.66
C ILE A 24 5.40 -4.64 13.56
N PHE A 25 4.33 -4.05 14.11
CA PHE A 25 3.37 -4.76 14.96
C PHE A 25 2.77 -5.96 14.22
N LEU A 26 2.25 -5.74 13.02
CA LEU A 26 1.69 -6.80 12.16
C LEU A 26 2.71 -7.91 11.90
N PHE A 27 3.95 -7.55 11.56
CA PHE A 27 5.00 -8.53 11.32
C PHE A 27 5.32 -9.35 12.57
N VAL A 28 5.56 -8.68 13.71
CA VAL A 28 5.93 -9.34 14.95
C VAL A 28 4.80 -10.20 15.51
N SER A 29 3.54 -9.79 15.36
CA SER A 29 2.39 -10.56 15.84
C SER A 29 2.06 -11.76 14.96
N ALA A 30 2.11 -11.62 13.63
CA ALA A 30 1.66 -12.66 12.71
C ALA A 30 2.77 -13.62 12.24
N ALA A 31 4.01 -13.14 12.11
CA ALA A 31 5.10 -13.95 11.57
C ALA A 31 5.41 -15.23 12.38
N PRO A 32 5.42 -15.23 13.73
CA PRO A 32 5.72 -16.44 14.49
C PRO A 32 4.77 -17.60 14.18
N GLY A 33 3.46 -17.33 14.12
CA GLY A 33 2.45 -18.33 13.75
C GLY A 33 2.62 -18.82 12.32
N VAL A 34 2.92 -17.92 11.37
CA VAL A 34 3.18 -18.31 9.97
C VAL A 34 4.43 -19.17 9.84
N ILE A 35 5.51 -18.85 10.57
CA ILE A 35 6.77 -19.62 10.55
C ILE A 35 6.55 -21.00 11.16
N ARG A 36 5.86 -21.09 12.31
CA ARG A 36 5.50 -22.37 12.94
C ARG A 36 4.71 -23.25 11.97
N ASP A 37 3.65 -22.70 11.38
CA ASP A 37 2.75 -23.47 10.52
C ASP A 37 3.46 -23.86 9.19
N PHE A 38 4.38 -23.03 8.70
CA PHE A 38 5.27 -23.40 7.59
C PHE A 38 6.22 -24.55 7.94
N GLN A 39 6.79 -24.58 9.15
CA GLN A 39 7.62 -25.70 9.62
C GLN A 39 6.80 -26.99 9.72
N ILE A 40 5.59 -26.93 10.28
CA ILE A 40 4.68 -28.08 10.36
C ILE A 40 4.34 -28.59 8.95
N SER A 41 4.12 -27.70 7.98
CA SER A 41 3.75 -28.09 6.61
C SER A 41 4.80 -28.92 5.86
N GLN A 42 6.05 -28.94 6.32
CA GLN A 42 7.13 -29.73 5.70
C GLN A 42 6.96 -31.24 5.95
N ASN A 43 6.45 -31.61 7.12
CA ASN A 43 6.24 -33.00 7.53
C ASN A 43 5.05 -33.09 8.51
N PRO A 44 3.81 -32.85 8.04
CA PRO A 44 2.64 -32.75 8.90
C PRO A 44 2.13 -34.14 9.32
N LEU A 45 1.77 -34.27 10.59
CA LEU A 45 1.13 -35.46 11.15
C LEU A 45 -0.20 -35.08 11.82
N VAL A 46 -1.31 -35.60 11.31
CA VAL A 46 -2.65 -35.40 11.88
C VAL A 46 -2.84 -36.36 13.05
N LEU A 47 -3.28 -35.86 14.20
CA LEU A 47 -3.57 -36.68 15.39
C LEU A 47 -5.08 -36.88 15.54
N GLU A 48 -5.54 -38.12 15.48
CA GLU A 48 -6.94 -38.49 15.70
C GLU A 48 -7.38 -38.38 17.17
N ASN A 49 -6.43 -38.53 18.10
CA ASN A 49 -6.68 -38.53 19.55
C ASN A 49 -6.29 -37.19 20.23
N GLY A 50 -6.12 -36.12 19.46
CA GLY A 50 -5.82 -34.79 19.97
C GLY A 50 -7.10 -34.01 20.30
N ASP A 51 -7.08 -33.23 21.39
CA ASP A 51 -8.24 -32.43 21.81
C ASP A 51 -8.06 -30.96 21.40
N VAL A 52 -9.06 -30.43 20.69
CA VAL A 52 -9.15 -29.02 20.29
C VAL A 52 -10.17 -28.34 21.20
N GLN A 53 -9.68 -27.65 22.22
CA GLN A 53 -10.50 -27.02 23.24
C GLN A 53 -10.68 -25.52 22.98
N ASN A 54 -11.85 -24.98 23.35
CA ASN A 54 -12.16 -23.55 23.33
C ASN A 54 -11.93 -22.86 21.96
N GLY A 55 -12.19 -23.57 20.86
CA GLY A 55 -12.09 -23.02 19.52
C GLY A 55 -13.06 -21.87 19.29
N ARG A 56 -12.56 -20.71 18.83
CA ARG A 56 -13.37 -19.54 18.51
C ARG A 56 -12.84 -18.83 17.28
N CYS A 57 -13.71 -18.56 16.31
CA CYS A 57 -13.41 -17.72 15.16
C CYS A 57 -14.22 -16.41 15.18
N THR A 58 -13.57 -15.29 14.85
CA THR A 58 -14.18 -13.96 14.79
C THR A 58 -13.80 -13.28 13.48
N THR A 59 -14.80 -12.98 12.64
CA THR A 59 -14.60 -12.25 11.38
C THR A 59 -14.87 -10.76 11.55
N ARG A 60 -13.85 -9.93 11.30
CA ARG A 60 -13.91 -8.47 11.36
C ARG A 60 -14.00 -7.88 9.96
N LYS A 61 -14.89 -6.91 9.78
CA LYS A 61 -15.13 -6.19 8.51
C LYS A 61 -15.40 -7.13 7.31
N ALA A 62 -15.89 -8.34 7.57
CA ALA A 62 -16.18 -9.37 6.55
C ALA A 62 -14.97 -9.77 5.66
N ILE A 63 -13.74 -9.58 6.15
CA ILE A 63 -12.52 -9.85 5.37
C ILE A 63 -11.45 -10.53 6.22
N PHE A 64 -11.27 -10.13 7.49
CA PHE A 64 -10.23 -10.71 8.36
C PHE A 64 -10.88 -11.65 9.36
N THR A 65 -10.51 -12.92 9.33
CA THR A 65 -10.96 -13.94 10.28
C THR A 65 -9.82 -14.29 11.22
N ASP A 66 -10.06 -14.10 12.52
CA ASP A 66 -9.17 -14.50 13.60
C ASP A 66 -9.73 -15.77 14.25
N CYS A 67 -8.98 -16.86 14.29
CA CYS A 67 -9.36 -18.09 14.98
C CYS A 67 -8.35 -18.42 16.09
N GLU A 68 -8.84 -18.71 17.28
CA GLU A 68 -8.05 -19.13 18.45
C GLU A 68 -8.52 -20.50 18.93
N ALA A 69 -7.59 -21.34 19.40
CA ALA A 69 -7.90 -22.62 20.04
C ALA A 69 -6.77 -23.06 20.99
N ARG A 70 -7.10 -23.91 21.96
CA ARG A 70 -6.12 -24.61 22.81
C ARG A 70 -6.00 -26.05 22.37
N LEU A 71 -4.79 -26.49 22.07
CA LEU A 71 -4.47 -27.83 21.59
C LEU A 71 -3.84 -28.63 22.73
N VAL A 72 -4.49 -29.71 23.13
CA VAL A 72 -3.99 -30.63 24.18
C VAL A 72 -3.83 -32.02 23.58
N TYR A 73 -2.63 -32.57 23.65
CA TYR A 73 -2.33 -33.86 23.02
C TYR A 73 -1.19 -34.60 23.73
N ASN A 74 -1.21 -35.93 23.65
CA ASN A 74 -0.10 -36.80 24.06
C ASN A 74 0.58 -37.36 22.81
N TYR A 75 1.90 -37.20 22.71
CA TYR A 75 2.68 -37.78 21.63
C TYR A 75 4.03 -38.28 22.14
N GLY A 76 4.38 -39.54 21.82
CA GLY A 76 5.63 -40.15 22.28
C GLY A 76 5.74 -40.26 23.81
N GLY A 77 4.61 -40.38 24.52
CA GLY A 77 4.56 -40.45 25.98
C GLY A 77 4.80 -39.11 26.69
N ARG A 78 4.75 -37.99 25.97
CA ARG A 78 4.79 -36.63 26.54
C ARG A 78 3.48 -35.91 26.26
N ASP A 79 3.00 -35.18 27.25
CA ASP A 79 1.84 -34.30 27.13
C ASP A 79 2.27 -32.91 26.66
N TYR A 80 1.48 -32.34 25.76
CA TYR A 80 1.65 -31.01 25.21
C TYR A 80 0.35 -30.22 25.37
N ASP A 81 0.52 -28.92 25.60
CA ASP A 81 -0.56 -27.97 25.80
C ASP A 81 -0.12 -26.65 25.15
N THR A 82 -0.81 -26.25 24.09
CA THR A 82 -0.41 -25.11 23.26
C THR A 82 -1.62 -24.30 22.85
N GLU A 83 -1.55 -22.99 23.06
CA GLU A 83 -2.53 -22.04 22.48
C GLU A 83 -2.08 -21.64 21.07
N VAL A 84 -3.02 -21.70 20.14
CA VAL A 84 -2.78 -21.36 18.74
C VAL A 84 -3.76 -20.29 18.30
N GLU A 85 -3.23 -19.26 17.65
CA GLU A 85 -4.01 -18.21 17.02
C GLU A 85 -3.63 -18.15 15.54
N VAL A 86 -4.63 -18.11 14.66
CA VAL A 86 -4.46 -17.98 13.22
C VAL A 86 -5.37 -16.87 12.70
N MET A 87 -4.75 -15.84 12.11
CA MET A 87 -5.45 -14.79 11.38
C MET A 87 -5.28 -15.02 9.89
N PHE A 88 -6.35 -14.97 9.11
CA PHE A 88 -6.34 -15.10 7.66
C PHE A 88 -7.42 -14.23 6.99
N VAL A 89 -7.33 -14.05 5.67
CA VAL A 89 -8.34 -13.31 4.89
C VAL A 89 -9.35 -14.26 4.30
N ASP A 90 -10.61 -14.16 4.69
CA ASP A 90 -11.67 -15.05 4.21
C ASP A 90 -13.01 -14.29 4.12
N PHE A 91 -13.83 -14.72 3.16
CA PHE A 91 -15.17 -14.21 2.90
C PHE A 91 -16.26 -15.19 3.37
N HIS A 92 -15.88 -16.34 3.93
CA HIS A 92 -16.81 -17.32 4.49
C HIS A 92 -17.55 -16.78 5.72
N THR A 93 -18.78 -17.25 5.88
CA THR A 93 -19.62 -17.01 7.05
C THR A 93 -20.15 -18.36 7.52
N GLY A 94 -19.64 -18.88 8.64
CA GLY A 94 -20.02 -20.18 9.16
C GLY A 94 -18.96 -20.75 10.10
N ASP A 95 -19.22 -21.98 10.54
CA ASP A 95 -18.29 -22.74 11.38
C ASP A 95 -17.20 -23.40 10.53
N TYR A 96 -16.00 -23.50 11.09
CA TYR A 96 -14.87 -24.17 10.47
C TYR A 96 -14.61 -25.49 11.20
N GLU A 97 -14.58 -26.61 10.47
CA GLU A 97 -14.04 -27.84 11.04
C GLU A 97 -12.52 -27.82 10.97
N THR A 98 -11.88 -28.24 12.06
CA THR A 98 -10.42 -28.23 12.16
C THR A 98 -9.94 -29.38 13.03
N GLY A 99 -8.86 -30.04 12.59
CA GLY A 99 -8.19 -31.10 13.34
C GLY A 99 -6.89 -30.62 13.97
N LEU A 100 -6.33 -31.40 14.90
CA LEU A 100 -5.02 -31.15 15.48
C LEU A 100 -3.92 -31.72 14.57
N VAL A 101 -2.94 -30.89 14.21
CA VAL A 101 -1.81 -31.28 13.36
C VAL A 101 -0.50 -30.88 14.03
N ILE A 102 0.45 -31.81 14.09
CA ILE A 102 1.80 -31.58 14.63
C ILE A 102 2.87 -31.75 13.55
N SER A 103 4.07 -31.24 13.79
CA SER A 103 5.25 -31.65 13.00
C SER A 103 5.72 -33.02 13.47
N ALA A 104 5.95 -33.95 12.54
CA ALA A 104 6.53 -35.25 12.88
C ALA A 104 7.99 -35.14 13.36
N ASP A 105 8.73 -34.13 12.90
CA ASP A 105 10.12 -33.88 13.27
C ASP A 105 10.25 -33.12 14.59
N HIS A 106 9.29 -32.22 14.86
CA HIS A 106 9.24 -31.34 16.03
C HIS A 106 7.85 -31.39 16.70
N PRO A 107 7.54 -32.42 17.51
CA PRO A 107 6.22 -32.61 18.10
C PRO A 107 5.77 -31.47 19.02
N GLU A 108 6.67 -30.60 19.47
CA GLU A 108 6.38 -29.35 20.19
C GLU A 108 5.67 -28.29 19.33
N LEU A 109 5.71 -28.42 17.99
CA LEU A 109 5.03 -27.54 17.06
C LEU A 109 3.67 -28.16 16.71
N ALA A 110 2.60 -27.56 17.24
CA ALA A 110 1.23 -27.91 16.92
C ALA A 110 0.49 -26.73 16.29
N THR A 111 -0.45 -27.07 15.42
CA THR A 111 -1.40 -26.15 14.83
C THR A 111 -2.71 -26.86 14.53
N MET A 112 -3.70 -26.08 14.15
CA MET A 112 -4.97 -26.61 13.69
C MET A 112 -4.91 -26.81 12.17
N SER A 113 -5.62 -27.81 11.61
CA SER A 113 -5.56 -28.10 10.17
C SER A 113 -5.93 -26.87 9.34
N LEU A 114 -6.89 -26.07 9.82
CA LEU A 114 -7.27 -24.78 9.23
C LEU A 114 -6.08 -23.81 9.09
N GLY A 115 -5.12 -23.84 10.01
CA GLY A 115 -3.91 -23.03 9.97
C GLY A 115 -2.98 -23.39 8.81
N LEU A 116 -2.92 -24.68 8.44
CA LEU A 116 -2.18 -25.18 7.27
C LEU A 116 -2.95 -24.93 5.98
N ASP A 117 -4.25 -25.18 5.99
CA ASP A 117 -5.15 -24.96 4.85
C ASP A 117 -5.08 -23.48 4.38
N MET A 118 -5.00 -22.56 5.34
CA MET A 118 -4.88 -21.11 5.11
C MET A 118 -3.44 -20.58 5.13
N LEU A 119 -2.41 -21.44 5.16
CA LEU A 119 -1.00 -21.01 5.30
C LEU A 119 -0.57 -20.04 4.20
N TRP A 120 -0.87 -20.37 2.93
CA TRP A 120 -0.48 -19.52 1.80
C TRP A 120 -1.21 -18.18 1.78
N ASN A 121 -2.49 -18.15 2.17
CA ASN A 121 -3.23 -16.91 2.36
C ASN A 121 -2.55 -16.00 3.38
N ARG A 122 -2.12 -16.59 4.50
CA ARG A 122 -1.45 -15.88 5.60
C ARG A 122 -0.09 -15.35 5.17
N ILE A 123 0.71 -16.17 4.48
CA ILE A 123 2.00 -15.76 3.91
C ILE A 123 1.82 -14.57 2.95
N ILE A 124 0.90 -14.69 1.98
CA ILE A 124 0.67 -13.66 0.96
C ILE A 124 0.15 -12.38 1.61
N THR A 125 -0.87 -12.49 2.47
CA THR A 125 -1.47 -11.36 3.18
C THR A 125 -0.42 -10.62 3.99
N LEU A 126 0.32 -11.33 4.85
CA LEU A 126 1.37 -10.72 5.67
C LEU A 126 2.43 -10.03 4.80
N THR A 127 2.90 -10.71 3.75
CA THR A 127 3.91 -10.17 2.83
C THR A 127 3.43 -8.90 2.15
N VAL A 128 2.21 -8.89 1.60
CA VAL A 128 1.63 -7.72 0.91
C VAL A 128 1.50 -6.55 1.87
N PHE A 129 0.95 -6.75 3.07
CA PHE A 129 0.78 -5.67 4.04
C PHE A 129 2.12 -5.13 4.54
N VAL A 130 3.11 -5.99 4.82
CA VAL A 130 4.44 -5.56 5.26
C VAL A 130 5.17 -4.80 4.16
N ILE A 131 5.13 -5.27 2.91
CA ILE A 131 5.75 -4.56 1.78
C ILE A 131 5.06 -3.21 1.53
N LEU A 132 3.72 -3.18 1.56
CA LEU A 132 2.96 -1.97 1.29
C LEU A 132 3.19 -0.92 2.38
N LEU A 133 2.98 -1.28 3.65
CA LEU A 133 3.10 -0.36 4.78
C LEU A 133 4.56 0.00 5.07
N GLY A 134 5.45 -1.00 5.04
CA GLY A 134 6.89 -0.82 5.22
C GLY A 134 7.51 -0.01 4.08
N GLY A 135 7.22 -0.37 2.83
CA GLY A 135 7.67 0.36 1.64
C GLY A 135 7.16 1.79 1.59
N MET A 136 5.88 2.02 1.92
CA MET A 136 5.32 3.37 2.03
C MET A 136 6.04 4.19 3.12
N SER A 137 6.31 3.60 4.28
CA SER A 137 7.04 4.25 5.37
C SER A 137 8.47 4.61 4.96
N LEU A 138 9.21 3.67 4.37
CA LEU A 138 10.56 3.90 3.87
C LEU A 138 10.60 5.00 2.79
N GLY A 139 9.63 5.00 1.88
CA GLY A 139 9.47 6.04 0.87
C GLY A 139 9.25 7.43 1.49
N MET A 140 8.38 7.54 2.49
CA MET A 140 8.15 8.79 3.21
C MET A 140 9.37 9.24 4.01
N ILE A 141 10.10 8.33 4.66
CA ILE A 141 11.36 8.62 5.35
C ILE A 141 12.39 9.17 4.36
N PHE A 142 12.56 8.52 3.21
CA PHE A 142 13.50 8.96 2.17
C PHE A 142 13.16 10.37 1.66
N LEU A 143 11.88 10.64 1.40
CA LEU A 143 11.39 11.97 1.02
C LEU A 143 11.61 13.00 2.13
N GLY A 144 11.39 12.62 3.39
CA GLY A 144 11.65 13.45 4.57
C GLY A 144 13.13 13.81 4.71
N ILE A 145 14.03 12.83 4.59
CA ILE A 145 15.49 13.03 4.60
C ILE A 145 15.92 13.95 3.46
N ARG A 146 15.35 13.78 2.26
CA ARG A 146 15.61 14.68 1.12
C ARG A 146 15.23 16.12 1.47
N ILE A 147 14.03 16.36 1.99
CA ILE A 147 13.59 17.71 2.37
C ILE A 147 14.48 18.28 3.46
N TRP A 148 14.87 17.47 4.45
CA TRP A 148 15.77 17.88 5.52
C TRP A 148 17.15 18.29 4.98
N ARG A 149 17.74 17.50 4.08
CA ARG A 149 19.00 17.84 3.40
C ARG A 149 18.89 19.15 2.61
N VAL A 150 17.80 19.34 1.85
CA VAL A 150 17.57 20.59 1.11
C VAL A 150 17.44 21.78 2.07
N LYS A 151 16.66 21.67 3.14
CA LYS A 151 16.54 22.71 4.18
C LYS A 151 17.90 23.08 4.79
N GLY A 152 18.79 22.11 4.97
CA GLY A 152 20.16 22.35 5.41
C GLY A 152 21.00 23.11 4.38
N GLN A 153 20.91 22.73 3.10
CA GLN A 153 21.63 23.36 2.00
C GLN A 153 21.18 24.80 1.72
N LEU A 154 19.87 25.10 1.88
CA LEU A 154 19.32 26.45 1.70
C LEU A 154 19.89 27.51 2.67
N ARG A 155 20.59 27.08 3.73
CA ARG A 155 21.25 27.96 4.69
C ARG A 155 22.66 28.38 4.29
N ARG A 156 23.22 27.79 3.24
CA ARG A 156 24.57 28.09 2.75
C ARG A 156 24.46 29.01 1.52
N PRO A 157 25.43 29.89 1.25
CA PRO A 157 25.43 30.64 -0.01
C PRO A 157 25.56 29.70 -1.21
N ALA A 158 24.71 29.87 -2.23
CA ALA A 158 24.84 29.19 -3.51
C ALA A 158 24.18 30.00 -4.63
N MET A 159 24.56 29.71 -5.88
CA MET A 159 23.96 30.33 -7.06
C MET A 159 22.48 29.95 -7.18
N LEU A 160 21.64 30.93 -7.52
CA LEU A 160 20.22 30.72 -7.80
C LEU A 160 20.00 30.58 -9.30
N THR A 161 19.37 29.48 -9.69
CA THR A 161 18.99 29.23 -11.10
C THR A 161 17.47 29.24 -11.22
N PRO A 162 16.89 30.09 -12.09
CA PRO A 162 15.45 30.13 -12.27
C PRO A 162 14.95 28.83 -12.92
N VAL A 163 13.86 28.28 -12.40
CA VAL A 163 13.27 27.02 -12.85
C VAL A 163 11.75 27.18 -12.92
N PRO A 164 11.10 26.91 -14.07
CA PRO A 164 9.65 26.89 -14.16
C PRO A 164 9.10 25.64 -13.44
N VAL A 165 8.03 25.82 -12.67
CA VAL A 165 7.37 24.72 -11.95
C VAL A 165 5.87 24.71 -12.20
N GLU A 166 5.30 23.52 -12.30
CA GLU A 166 3.87 23.32 -12.48
C GLU A 166 3.20 23.25 -11.11
N VAL A 167 2.24 24.14 -10.84
CA VAL A 167 1.41 24.07 -9.63
C VAL A 167 0.37 22.96 -9.81
N THR A 168 0.38 21.99 -8.90
CA THR A 168 -0.47 20.78 -8.99
C THR A 168 -1.65 20.79 -8.04
N ALA A 169 -1.50 21.44 -6.89
CA ALA A 169 -2.55 21.58 -5.91
C ALA A 169 -2.26 22.81 -5.06
N PHE A 170 -3.32 23.51 -4.68
CA PHE A 170 -3.26 24.56 -3.67
C PHE A 170 -4.50 24.52 -2.80
N ASP A 171 -4.36 24.92 -1.54
CA ASP A 171 -5.47 24.99 -0.58
C ASP A 171 -5.21 26.16 0.37
N ARG A 172 -6.26 26.94 0.69
CA ARG A 172 -6.18 28.08 1.60
C ARG A 172 -7.02 27.80 2.83
N LYS A 173 -6.36 27.64 3.97
CA LYS A 173 -7.01 27.39 5.27
C LYS A 173 -6.43 28.30 6.34
N ARG A 174 -7.31 28.98 7.08
CA ARG A 174 -6.94 29.87 8.22
C ARG A 174 -5.82 30.85 7.87
N GLY A 175 -5.90 31.49 6.70
CA GLY A 175 -4.92 32.48 6.24
C GLY A 175 -3.56 31.91 5.80
N VAL A 176 -3.44 30.58 5.66
CA VAL A 176 -2.23 29.91 5.14
C VAL A 176 -2.54 29.30 3.78
N LEU A 177 -1.77 29.69 2.76
CA LEU A 177 -1.83 29.11 1.43
C LEU A 177 -0.83 27.95 1.34
N SER A 178 -1.33 26.73 1.22
CA SER A 178 -0.54 25.52 1.00
C SER A 178 -0.44 25.24 -0.49
N ILE A 179 0.76 25.04 -1.02
CA ILE A 179 0.99 24.81 -2.46
C ILE A 179 1.87 23.59 -2.65
N THR A 180 1.43 22.69 -3.53
CA THR A 180 2.20 21.56 -4.05
C THR A 180 2.52 21.80 -5.52
N TYR A 181 3.79 21.73 -5.88
CA TYR A 181 4.28 21.99 -7.23
C TYR A 181 5.30 20.93 -7.64
N ASN A 182 5.58 20.82 -8.93
CA ASN A 182 6.58 19.90 -9.47
C ASN A 182 7.46 20.56 -10.55
N ASP A 183 8.66 20.03 -10.76
CA ASP A 183 9.64 20.54 -11.74
C ASP A 183 9.64 19.71 -13.05
N LYS A 184 8.49 19.18 -13.46
CA LYS A 184 8.37 18.36 -14.69
C LYS A 184 8.70 19.13 -15.97
N ILE A 185 8.50 20.45 -15.94
CA ILE A 185 8.74 21.35 -17.08
C ILE A 185 10.10 22.05 -17.00
N ALA A 186 10.90 21.75 -15.97
CA ALA A 186 12.27 22.25 -15.85
C ALA A 186 13.16 21.65 -16.94
N ALA A 187 14.28 22.31 -17.25
CA ALA A 187 15.24 21.84 -18.26
C ALA A 187 15.76 20.41 -17.98
N ASP A 188 15.98 20.08 -16.69
CA ASP A 188 16.46 18.77 -16.24
C ASP A 188 15.34 17.75 -15.96
N LYS A 189 14.07 18.17 -16.05
CA LYS A 189 12.86 17.32 -16.02
C LYS A 189 12.83 16.28 -14.89
N THR A 190 13.29 16.62 -13.68
CA THR A 190 13.38 15.62 -12.60
C THR A 190 12.02 15.10 -12.13
N GLY A 191 10.95 15.88 -12.36
CA GLY A 191 9.57 15.52 -12.03
C GLY A 191 9.30 15.44 -10.53
N ARG A 192 10.20 15.97 -9.70
CA ARG A 192 10.10 15.95 -8.24
C ARG A 192 9.03 16.93 -7.79
N SER A 193 8.28 16.51 -6.77
CA SER A 193 7.28 17.37 -6.13
C SER A 193 7.85 18.03 -4.89
N ALA A 194 7.51 19.30 -4.70
CA ALA A 194 7.83 20.10 -3.53
C ALA A 194 6.55 20.72 -2.94
N TYR A 195 6.60 21.00 -1.64
CA TYR A 195 5.49 21.57 -0.88
C TYR A 195 5.95 22.82 -0.14
N THR A 196 5.15 23.87 -0.17
CA THR A 196 5.40 25.10 0.59
C THR A 196 4.12 25.63 1.22
N ARG A 197 4.29 26.40 2.29
CA ARG A 197 3.24 27.20 2.90
C ARG A 197 3.60 28.66 2.80
N MET A 198 2.69 29.45 2.27
CA MET A 198 2.76 30.91 2.20
C MET A 198 1.85 31.49 3.27
N LYS A 199 2.35 32.48 4.01
CA LYS A 199 1.65 33.11 5.14
C LYS A 199 1.60 34.63 4.95
N ASN A 200 0.81 35.33 5.77
CA ASN A 200 0.80 36.80 5.80
C ASN A 200 0.52 37.44 4.42
N GLY A 201 -0.38 36.83 3.65
CA GLY A 201 -0.75 37.31 2.32
C GLY A 201 0.34 37.12 1.25
N GLU A 202 1.35 36.30 1.49
CA GLU A 202 2.25 35.83 0.43
C GLU A 202 1.45 35.07 -0.64
N GLU A 203 1.63 35.45 -1.90
CA GLU A 203 1.05 34.79 -3.07
C GLU A 203 2.17 34.25 -3.98
N PRO A 204 1.96 33.15 -4.72
CA PRO A 204 2.97 32.61 -5.61
C PRO A 204 3.22 33.52 -6.81
N LEU A 205 4.48 33.65 -7.22
CA LEU A 205 4.82 34.30 -8.47
C LEU A 205 4.46 33.38 -9.64
N ILE A 206 3.31 33.65 -10.26
CA ILE A 206 2.82 32.93 -11.45
C ILE A 206 3.29 33.67 -12.71
N VAL A 207 3.92 32.94 -13.62
CA VAL A 207 4.50 33.47 -14.87
C VAL A 207 3.75 33.02 -16.12
N GLY A 208 2.66 32.28 -15.96
CA GLY A 208 1.79 31.90 -17.06
C GLY A 208 1.04 30.60 -16.78
N GLU A 209 0.56 29.99 -17.86
CA GLU A 209 -0.19 28.74 -17.83
C GLU A 209 0.32 27.79 -18.91
N ALA A 210 0.42 26.50 -18.57
CA ALA A 210 0.70 25.47 -19.57
C ALA A 210 -0.22 24.27 -19.35
N LYS A 211 -0.97 23.89 -20.39
CA LYS A 211 -1.87 22.73 -20.40
C LYS A 211 -2.92 22.75 -19.27
N GLY A 212 -3.54 23.91 -19.01
CA GLY A 212 -4.58 24.02 -17.97
C GLY A 212 -4.03 24.14 -16.55
N LYS A 213 -2.73 24.41 -16.37
CA LYS A 213 -2.08 24.47 -15.06
C LYS A 213 -1.22 25.72 -14.94
N ALA A 214 -1.36 26.40 -13.80
CA ALA A 214 -0.56 27.56 -13.46
C ALA A 214 0.92 27.20 -13.35
N ILE A 215 1.76 28.00 -14.02
CA ILE A 215 3.20 27.89 -14.00
C ILE A 215 3.77 28.92 -13.05
N GLY A 216 4.38 28.45 -11.97
CA GLY A 216 5.08 29.28 -11.01
C GLY A 216 6.56 29.46 -11.38
N LEU A 217 7.13 30.60 -11.01
CA LEU A 217 8.57 30.80 -11.02
C LEU A 217 9.17 30.28 -9.71
N ALA A 218 10.08 29.32 -9.82
CA ALA A 218 10.88 28.84 -8.69
C ALA A 218 12.37 29.09 -8.95
N VAL A 219 13.18 28.94 -7.90
CA VAL A 219 14.64 28.96 -8.00
C VAL A 219 15.24 27.69 -7.43
N ARG A 220 16.22 27.13 -8.13
CA ARG A 220 17.06 26.04 -7.62
C ARG A 220 18.33 26.64 -7.02
N HIS A 221 18.61 26.26 -5.78
CA HIS A 221 19.68 26.82 -4.98
C HIS A 221 20.91 25.90 -4.99
N GLY A 222 21.91 26.24 -5.80
CA GLY A 222 23.01 25.32 -6.12
C GLY A 222 22.48 24.01 -6.69
N ASN A 223 22.97 22.88 -6.17
CA ASN A 223 22.54 21.55 -6.60
C ASN A 223 21.46 20.92 -5.69
N THR A 224 20.60 21.74 -5.09
CA THR A 224 19.52 21.23 -4.23
C THR A 224 18.51 20.40 -5.02
N ALA A 225 18.06 19.29 -4.44
CA ALA A 225 17.14 18.36 -5.08
C ALA A 225 15.72 18.90 -5.33
N LEU A 226 15.31 19.98 -4.65
CA LEU A 226 13.98 20.58 -4.75
C LEU A 226 14.12 22.09 -5.00
N PRO A 227 13.40 22.66 -6.00
CA PRO A 227 13.37 24.09 -6.21
C PRO A 227 12.49 24.79 -5.16
N VAL A 228 12.72 26.09 -4.97
CA VAL A 228 11.95 26.96 -4.07
C VAL A 228 11.02 27.85 -4.89
N LEU A 229 9.70 27.64 -4.77
CA LEU A 229 8.70 28.51 -5.38
C LEU A 229 8.81 29.94 -4.82
N LEU A 230 8.90 30.93 -5.70
CA LEU A 230 8.97 32.35 -5.32
C LEU A 230 7.59 32.91 -4.99
N ASP A 231 7.56 33.93 -4.14
CA ASP A 231 6.40 34.79 -3.94
C ASP A 231 6.42 35.97 -4.92
N ASP A 232 5.25 36.53 -5.19
CA ASP A 232 5.02 37.67 -6.08
C ASP A 232 5.81 38.94 -5.70
N ARG A 233 6.21 39.08 -4.43
CA ARG A 233 7.04 40.19 -3.90
C ARG A 233 8.53 39.84 -3.78
N LEU A 234 8.93 38.65 -4.22
CA LEU A 234 10.30 38.11 -4.12
C LEU A 234 10.88 38.14 -2.69
N GLN A 235 10.07 38.10 -1.64
CA GLN A 235 10.49 38.12 -0.23
C GLN A 235 11.18 36.84 0.22
N ARG A 236 11.02 35.75 -0.53
CA ARG A 236 11.63 34.46 -0.24
C ARG A 236 13.09 34.35 -0.68
N VAL A 237 13.56 35.31 -1.48
CA VAL A 237 14.97 35.49 -1.85
C VAL A 237 15.53 36.68 -1.08
N GLU A 238 16.76 36.55 -0.60
CA GLU A 238 17.49 37.64 0.02
C GLU A 238 18.07 38.52 -1.09
N LEU A 239 17.35 39.58 -1.43
CA LEU A 239 17.76 40.62 -2.39
C LEU A 239 17.79 41.97 -1.67
N THR A 240 18.69 42.85 -2.09
CA THR A 240 18.63 44.27 -1.73
C THR A 240 17.35 44.91 -2.28
N ASN A 241 16.97 46.07 -1.75
CA ASN A 241 15.77 46.77 -2.21
C ASN A 241 15.88 47.16 -3.70
N ASP A 242 17.06 47.57 -4.14
CA ASP A 242 17.32 47.99 -5.52
C ASP A 242 17.26 46.78 -6.48
N GLU A 243 17.91 45.67 -6.13
CA GLU A 243 17.85 44.43 -6.93
C GLU A 243 16.43 43.89 -7.02
N ARG A 244 15.67 43.94 -5.93
CA ARG A 244 14.27 43.50 -5.89
C ARG A 244 13.39 44.38 -6.78
N ALA A 245 13.54 45.70 -6.70
CA ALA A 245 12.79 46.62 -7.53
C ALA A 245 13.10 46.42 -9.02
N ALA A 246 14.39 46.26 -9.37
CA ALA A 246 14.81 45.97 -10.74
C ALA A 246 14.25 44.63 -11.26
N ALA A 247 14.29 43.57 -10.44
CA ALA A 247 13.75 42.26 -10.81
C ALA A 247 12.22 42.31 -11.03
N LEU A 248 11.48 42.93 -10.11
CA LEU A 248 10.02 43.08 -10.24
C LEU A 248 9.63 43.93 -11.46
N ALA A 249 10.37 44.99 -11.77
CA ALA A 249 10.14 45.81 -12.96
C ALA A 249 10.35 45.00 -14.26
N SER A 250 11.37 44.14 -14.30
CA SER A 250 11.61 43.25 -15.45
C SER A 250 10.51 42.20 -15.64
N LEU A 251 9.92 41.71 -14.54
CA LEU A 251 8.81 40.76 -14.60
C LEU A 251 7.53 41.45 -15.05
N ALA A 252 7.24 42.66 -14.56
CA ALA A 252 6.07 43.43 -14.94
C ALA A 252 6.07 43.79 -16.44
N SER A 253 7.22 44.17 -17.00
CA SER A 253 7.34 44.47 -18.44
C SER A 253 7.20 43.24 -19.32
N GLN A 254 7.69 42.07 -18.88
CA GLN A 254 7.45 40.80 -19.56
C GLN A 254 5.97 40.41 -19.52
N GLN A 255 5.30 40.62 -18.38
CA GLN A 255 3.88 40.33 -18.20
C GLN A 255 2.99 41.27 -19.01
N GLU A 256 3.39 42.54 -19.20
CA GLU A 256 2.71 43.50 -20.07
C GLU A 256 2.86 43.20 -21.57
N GLY A 257 4.02 42.67 -22.00
CA GLY A 257 4.18 42.12 -23.35
C GLY A 257 3.28 40.90 -23.60
N ASP A 258 3.03 40.13 -22.55
CA ASP A 258 2.16 38.94 -22.56
C ASP A 258 0.70 39.26 -22.15
N ARG A 259 0.34 40.52 -21.85
CA ARG A 259 -1.04 40.91 -21.43
C ARG A 259 -2.09 40.79 -22.54
N ASN A 260 -1.69 40.52 -23.79
CA ASN A 260 -2.61 39.99 -24.80
C ASN A 260 -3.04 38.53 -24.51
N ALA A 261 -2.47 37.91 -23.48
CA ALA A 261 -2.84 36.63 -22.91
C ALA A 261 -3.09 36.77 -21.39
N THR A 262 -4.38 36.76 -21.03
CA THR A 262 -4.97 36.25 -19.78
C THR A 262 -5.03 37.12 -18.51
N VAL A 263 -6.29 37.45 -18.14
CA VAL A 263 -6.78 37.68 -16.78
C VAL A 263 -7.48 36.42 -16.29
N LEU A 264 -6.99 35.92 -15.15
CA LEU A 264 -7.64 35.19 -14.05
C LEU A 264 -8.82 34.24 -14.31
N VAL A 265 -8.55 32.98 -13.93
CA VAL A 265 -9.43 32.00 -13.25
C VAL A 265 -10.69 31.57 -14.01
N GLU A 266 -10.61 30.42 -14.67
CA GLU A 266 -11.79 29.60 -14.95
C GLU A 266 -11.50 28.08 -14.90
N GLU A 267 -12.43 27.39 -14.22
CA GLU A 267 -12.87 25.99 -14.28
C GLU A 267 -11.86 24.83 -14.43
N PRO A 268 -11.91 23.81 -13.54
CA PRO A 268 -11.08 22.62 -13.67
C PRO A 268 -11.61 21.73 -14.81
N LYS A 269 -10.82 21.48 -15.86
CA LYS A 269 -11.01 20.39 -16.87
C LYS A 269 -9.72 20.25 -17.72
N LYS A 270 -9.21 19.09 -18.12
CA LYS A 270 -9.67 17.70 -18.10
C LYS A 270 -8.59 16.82 -17.46
N ALA A 271 -8.98 16.10 -16.41
CA ALA A 271 -8.33 14.85 -16.04
C ALA A 271 -8.22 13.94 -17.29
N VAL A 272 -7.17 13.11 -17.38
CA VAL A 272 -6.99 12.05 -18.41
C VAL A 272 -8.36 11.53 -18.83
N SER A 273 -8.67 11.58 -20.13
CA SER A 273 -9.98 11.22 -20.70
C SER A 273 -10.59 10.08 -19.90
N ILE A 274 -11.80 10.30 -19.36
CA ILE A 274 -12.53 9.31 -18.56
C ILE A 274 -12.50 7.95 -19.26
N TRP A 275 -12.58 7.95 -20.59
CA TRP A 275 -12.49 6.76 -21.42
C TRP A 275 -11.13 6.04 -21.37
N LYS A 276 -10.02 6.79 -21.35
CA LYS A 276 -8.67 6.21 -21.20
C LYS A 276 -8.43 5.67 -19.78
N ARG A 277 -9.00 6.33 -18.76
CA ARG A 277 -9.00 5.81 -17.38
C ARG A 277 -9.84 4.54 -17.27
N LEU A 278 -10.99 4.51 -17.93
CA LEU A 278 -11.90 3.37 -17.96
C LEU A 278 -11.29 2.19 -18.73
N GLN A 279 -10.61 2.44 -19.85
CA GLN A 279 -9.84 1.42 -20.59
C GLN A 279 -8.71 0.83 -19.75
N ILE A 280 -7.93 1.66 -19.05
CA ILE A 280 -6.88 1.17 -18.15
C ILE A 280 -7.51 0.36 -17.01
N PHE A 281 -8.60 0.85 -16.41
CA PHE A 281 -9.31 0.15 -15.34
C PHE A 281 -9.82 -1.23 -15.80
N PHE A 282 -10.55 -1.30 -16.92
CA PHE A 282 -11.04 -2.57 -17.46
C PHE A 282 -9.91 -3.47 -17.95
N GLY A 283 -8.82 -2.92 -18.49
CA GLY A 283 -7.66 -3.70 -18.89
C GLY A 283 -6.96 -4.35 -17.70
N VAL A 284 -6.77 -3.60 -16.60
CA VAL A 284 -6.24 -4.14 -15.34
C VAL A 284 -7.21 -5.16 -14.74
N LEU A 285 -8.51 -4.86 -14.72
CA LEU A 285 -9.53 -5.78 -14.23
C LEU A 285 -9.53 -7.09 -15.02
N LEU A 286 -9.48 -7.02 -16.36
CA LEU A 286 -9.40 -8.19 -17.23
C LEU A 286 -8.13 -9.01 -16.93
N LEU A 287 -6.98 -8.36 -16.75
CA LEU A 287 -5.74 -9.05 -16.41
C LEU A 287 -5.85 -9.78 -15.06
N ILE A 288 -6.43 -9.13 -14.05
CA ILE A 288 -6.69 -9.76 -12.74
C ILE A 288 -7.63 -10.95 -12.91
N VAL A 289 -8.75 -10.80 -13.64
CA VAL A 289 -9.72 -11.89 -13.87
C VAL A 289 -9.05 -13.07 -14.58
N VAL A 290 -8.29 -12.81 -15.65
CA VAL A 290 -7.56 -13.87 -16.38
C VAL A 290 -6.53 -14.54 -15.47
N GLY A 291 -5.81 -13.78 -14.65
CA GLY A 291 -4.86 -14.32 -13.69
C GLY A 291 -5.51 -15.21 -12.64
N VAL A 292 -6.62 -14.75 -12.03
CA VAL A 292 -7.39 -15.48 -11.01
C VAL A 292 -8.00 -16.75 -11.60
N VAL A 293 -8.65 -16.66 -12.76
CA VAL A 293 -9.26 -17.83 -13.43
C VAL A 293 -8.19 -18.81 -13.89
N GLY A 294 -7.07 -18.32 -14.45
CA GLY A 294 -5.95 -19.17 -14.85
C GLY A 294 -5.31 -19.90 -13.67
N PHE A 295 -5.10 -19.20 -12.55
CA PHE A 295 -4.63 -19.82 -11.31
C PHE A 295 -5.62 -20.83 -10.76
N TRP A 296 -6.92 -20.53 -10.74
CA TRP A 296 -7.97 -21.45 -10.31
C TRP A 296 -8.01 -22.72 -11.18
N LEU A 297 -7.95 -22.57 -12.50
CA LEU A 297 -7.87 -23.71 -13.43
C LEU A 297 -6.64 -24.57 -13.15
N TRP A 298 -5.48 -23.95 -12.94
CA TRP A 298 -4.27 -24.67 -12.55
C TRP A 298 -4.45 -25.39 -11.20
N TYR A 299 -5.07 -24.74 -10.21
CA TYR A 299 -5.33 -25.33 -8.90
C TYR A 299 -6.19 -26.61 -9.01
N VAL A 300 -7.37 -26.51 -9.62
CA VAL A 300 -8.32 -27.65 -9.67
C VAL A 300 -7.81 -28.80 -10.54
N THR A 301 -7.03 -28.51 -11.59
CA THR A 301 -6.56 -29.53 -12.54
C THR A 301 -5.16 -30.08 -12.28
N SER A 302 -4.27 -29.27 -11.69
CA SER A 302 -2.82 -29.52 -11.72
C SER A 302 -2.11 -29.36 -10.37
N SER A 303 -2.71 -28.72 -9.36
CA SER A 303 -2.04 -28.57 -8.06
C SER A 303 -1.68 -29.92 -7.43
N THR A 304 -0.53 -30.01 -6.76
CA THR A 304 -0.06 -31.23 -6.10
C THR A 304 -0.75 -31.49 -4.75
N THR A 305 -1.60 -30.57 -4.27
CA THR A 305 -2.36 -30.73 -3.02
C THR A 305 -3.74 -30.08 -3.15
N GLN A 306 -4.75 -30.69 -2.52
CA GLN A 306 -6.09 -30.10 -2.40
C GLN A 306 -6.16 -28.97 -1.36
N PHE A 307 -5.24 -28.94 -0.38
CA PHE A 307 -5.24 -27.91 0.67
C PHE A 307 -4.36 -26.72 0.27
N GLN A 308 -4.79 -25.97 -0.75
CA GLN A 308 -4.05 -24.80 -1.22
C GLN A 308 -4.93 -23.56 -1.37
N SER A 309 -4.80 -22.64 -0.43
CA SER A 309 -5.32 -21.28 -0.57
C SER A 309 -4.37 -20.41 -1.43
N PRO A 310 -4.85 -19.44 -2.25
CA PRO A 310 -6.25 -19.02 -2.42
C PRO A 310 -7.07 -19.91 -3.37
N GLY A 311 -6.52 -21.03 -3.85
CA GLY A 311 -7.21 -21.91 -4.81
C GLY A 311 -8.54 -22.45 -4.27
N MET A 312 -8.53 -22.94 -3.04
CA MET A 312 -9.74 -23.35 -2.30
C MET A 312 -10.77 -22.22 -2.21
N ASP A 313 -10.34 -21.03 -1.79
CA ASP A 313 -11.23 -19.87 -1.59
C ASP A 313 -11.86 -19.41 -2.91
N ILE A 314 -11.06 -19.36 -3.97
CA ILE A 314 -11.54 -19.03 -5.31
C ILE A 314 -12.54 -20.09 -5.78
N ASN A 315 -12.25 -21.38 -5.57
CA ASN A 315 -13.17 -22.45 -5.94
C ASN A 315 -14.48 -22.36 -5.16
N ASN A 316 -14.43 -22.09 -3.86
CA ASN A 316 -15.60 -21.91 -3.01
C ASN A 316 -16.48 -20.72 -3.47
N LEU A 317 -15.86 -19.65 -3.97
CA LEU A 317 -16.56 -18.46 -4.47
C LEU A 317 -17.16 -18.67 -5.88
N MET A 318 -16.78 -19.72 -6.60
CA MET A 318 -17.30 -19.98 -7.94
C MET A 318 -18.81 -20.25 -7.92
N PRO A 319 -19.56 -19.85 -8.97
CA PRO A 319 -20.93 -20.27 -9.16
C PRO A 319 -21.07 -21.79 -9.03
N ALA A 320 -22.17 -22.27 -8.44
CA ALA A 320 -22.36 -23.67 -8.08
C ALA A 320 -21.91 -24.69 -9.16
N PRO A 321 -22.26 -24.53 -10.46
CA PRO A 321 -21.81 -25.48 -11.49
C PRO A 321 -20.29 -25.54 -11.69
N LEU A 322 -19.59 -24.40 -11.55
CA LEU A 322 -18.14 -24.32 -11.67
C LEU A 322 -17.44 -24.83 -10.40
N ASN A 323 -18.00 -24.53 -9.23
CA ASN A 323 -17.52 -25.06 -7.96
C ASN A 323 -17.60 -26.59 -7.93
N GLU A 324 -18.76 -27.17 -8.30
CA GLU A 324 -18.95 -28.62 -8.39
C GLU A 324 -17.96 -29.26 -9.37
N TRP A 325 -17.81 -28.67 -10.56
CA TRP A 325 -16.83 -29.15 -11.54
C TRP A 325 -15.39 -29.10 -11.00
N GLY A 326 -15.02 -28.02 -10.32
CA GLY A 326 -13.71 -27.86 -9.69
C GLY A 326 -13.46 -28.91 -8.61
N CYS A 327 -14.46 -29.15 -7.74
CA CYS A 327 -14.42 -30.20 -6.72
C CYS A 327 -14.28 -31.60 -7.35
N GLN A 328 -14.96 -31.88 -8.46
CA GLN A 328 -14.79 -33.15 -9.19
C GLN A 328 -13.38 -33.32 -9.76
N GLN A 329 -12.73 -32.26 -10.27
CA GLN A 329 -11.35 -32.38 -10.77
C GLN A 329 -10.34 -32.63 -9.64
N LEU A 330 -10.56 -32.03 -8.46
CA LEU A 330 -9.77 -32.29 -7.28
C LEU A 330 -10.01 -33.73 -6.78
N LYS A 331 -11.27 -34.15 -6.68
CA LYS A 331 -11.66 -35.50 -6.23
C LYS A 331 -11.01 -36.59 -7.06
N LYS A 332 -10.94 -36.45 -8.39
CA LYS A 332 -10.26 -37.43 -9.27
C LYS A 332 -8.82 -37.76 -8.88
N ARG A 333 -8.15 -36.86 -8.16
CA ARG A 333 -6.74 -36.99 -7.77
C ARG A 333 -6.56 -37.26 -6.28
N PHE A 334 -7.54 -36.86 -5.46
CA PHE A 334 -7.45 -36.87 -4.00
C PHE A 334 -8.64 -37.59 -3.32
N ASP A 335 -9.35 -38.47 -4.03
CA ASP A 335 -10.57 -39.15 -3.57
C ASP A 335 -10.39 -39.93 -2.25
N GLN A 336 -9.16 -40.38 -1.98
CA GLN A 336 -8.79 -41.15 -0.79
C GLN A 336 -8.50 -40.25 0.43
N ASP A 337 -8.38 -38.94 0.23
CA ASP A 337 -8.12 -37.95 1.27
C ASP A 337 -9.40 -37.16 1.61
N ARG A 338 -9.41 -36.45 2.74
CA ARG A 338 -10.51 -35.55 3.12
C ARG A 338 -10.68 -34.43 2.09
N ALA A 339 -11.92 -33.98 1.87
CA ALA A 339 -12.19 -32.93 0.90
C ALA A 339 -11.63 -31.57 1.37
N PRO A 340 -11.13 -30.73 0.45
CA PRO A 340 -10.71 -29.37 0.77
C PRO A 340 -11.90 -28.46 1.06
N PHE A 341 -11.64 -27.38 1.78
CA PHE A 341 -12.61 -26.32 2.02
C PHE A 341 -13.30 -25.87 0.71
N GLY A 342 -14.62 -25.72 0.76
CA GLY A 342 -15.48 -25.44 -0.41
C GLY A 342 -15.90 -26.65 -1.24
N CYS A 343 -15.38 -27.85 -0.93
CA CYS A 343 -15.74 -29.12 -1.56
C CYS A 343 -16.24 -30.20 -0.58
N VAL A 344 -16.33 -29.85 0.71
CA VAL A 344 -16.83 -30.73 1.77
C VAL A 344 -18.35 -30.89 1.71
N ALA A 345 -18.83 -32.07 2.10
CA ALA A 345 -20.24 -32.34 2.37
C ALA A 345 -20.63 -31.85 3.78
N ASP A 346 -21.86 -32.12 4.21
CA ASP A 346 -22.40 -31.66 5.51
C ASP A 346 -21.68 -32.26 6.72
N ASP A 347 -20.88 -33.32 6.51
CA ASP A 347 -20.01 -33.94 7.52
C ASP A 347 -18.62 -33.30 7.58
N TYR A 348 -18.40 -32.21 6.83
CA TYR A 348 -17.19 -31.37 6.79
C TYR A 348 -15.88 -32.08 6.40
N THR A 349 -15.95 -33.38 6.08
CA THR A 349 -14.80 -34.25 5.81
C THR A 349 -14.93 -34.97 4.47
N SER A 350 -16.13 -35.44 4.12
CA SER A 350 -16.36 -36.17 2.87
C SER A 350 -16.50 -35.23 1.68
N TRP A 351 -16.22 -35.75 0.49
CA TRP A 351 -16.45 -35.04 -0.76
C TRP A 351 -17.95 -34.93 -1.06
N LYS A 352 -18.42 -33.72 -1.38
CA LYS A 352 -19.79 -33.48 -1.88
C LYS A 352 -20.04 -33.97 -3.31
#